data_AF-A0A151UB00-F1
#
_entry.id   AF-A0A151UB00-F1
#
_cell.length_a   1.000
_cell.length_b   1.000
_cell.length_c   1.000
_cell.angle_alpha   90.00
_cell.angle_beta   90.00
_cell.angle_gamma   90.00
#
_symmetry.space_group_name_H-M   'P 1'
#
loop_
_entity.id
_entity.type
_entity.pdbx_description
1 polymer ?
#
loop_
_entity_poly.entity_id
_entity_poly.type
_entity_poly.pdbx_seq_one_letter_code
_entity_poly.pdbx_strand_id
1 'polypeptide(L)'
;MKLPNTFLLVLVLFALLSHTYGKIQFCPKEMTFDGSCPLGTSGSCFSEFLARLGASAMPMHCNCKDLTSQHQRACTCDVVCGS
;
A
#
# COMPACT_ATOMS: atom_id res chain seq x y z
N MET A 1 9.03 46.94 6.08
CA MET A 1 8.98 45.49 5.82
C MET A 1 7.55 45.01 5.97
N LYS A 2 6.88 44.56 4.88
CA LYS A 2 5.51 44.04 4.87
C LYS A 2 5.55 42.56 4.45
N LEU A 3 5.92 41.71 5.40
CA LEU A 3 5.97 40.24 5.27
C LEU A 3 4.99 39.44 6.19
N PRO A 4 3.97 40.01 6.86
CA PRO A 4 3.20 39.22 7.82
C PRO A 4 2.15 38.32 7.17
N ASN A 5 1.40 38.81 6.16
CA ASN A 5 0.14 38.16 5.78
C ASN A 5 0.32 36.86 4.99
N THR A 6 1.27 36.82 4.05
CA THR A 6 1.52 35.62 3.23
C THR A 6 2.15 34.50 4.04
N PHE A 7 3.05 34.85 4.99
CA PHE A 7 3.73 33.88 5.83
C PHE A 7 2.77 33.20 6.82
N LEU A 8 1.83 33.98 7.37
CA LEU A 8 0.75 33.46 8.22
C LEU A 8 -0.16 32.50 7.44
N LEU A 9 -0.50 32.83 6.19
CA LEU A 9 -1.33 31.97 5.34
C LEU A 9 -0.68 30.61 5.06
N VAL A 10 0.62 30.59 4.76
CA VAL A 10 1.38 29.36 4.55
C VAL A 10 1.45 28.51 5.82
N LEU A 11 1.65 29.12 6.99
CA LEU A 11 1.65 28.43 8.28
C LEU A 11 0.29 27.81 8.62
N VAL A 12 -0.80 28.54 8.38
CA VAL A 12 -2.17 28.04 8.61
C VAL A 12 -2.47 26.86 7.68
N LEU A 13 -2.12 26.96 6.40
CA LEU A 13 -2.26 25.86 5.44
C LEU A 13 -1.45 24.63 5.88
N PHE A 14 -0.20 24.82 6.32
CA PHE A 14 0.66 23.73 6.76
C PHE A 14 0.12 23.02 8.02
N ALA A 15 -0.40 23.79 8.98
CA ALA A 15 -1.00 23.23 10.20
C ALA A 15 -2.27 22.43 9.91
N LEU A 16 -3.13 22.91 9.00
CA LEU A 16 -4.33 22.20 8.56
C LEU A 16 -3.98 20.89 7.84
N LEU A 17 -2.98 20.92 6.95
CA LEU A 17 -2.50 19.74 6.23
C LEU A 17 -1.90 18.71 7.19
N SER A 18 -1.13 19.15 8.19
CA SER A 18 -0.51 18.29 9.20
C SER A 18 -1.53 17.43 9.96
N HIS A 19 -2.72 17.97 10.24
CA HIS A 19 -3.81 17.23 10.90
C HIS A 19 -4.46 16.16 10.03
N THR A 20 -4.27 16.21 8.71
CA THR A 20 -4.79 15.20 7.77
C THR A 20 -3.83 14.05 7.50
N TYR A 21 -2.56 14.17 7.91
CA TYR A 21 -1.61 13.06 7.85
C TYR A 21 -1.87 12.10 9.02
N GLY A 22 -2.91 11.27 8.90
CA GLY A 22 -3.11 10.13 9.79
C GLY A 22 -1.94 9.14 9.68
N LYS A 23 -1.73 8.33 10.73
CA LYS A 23 -0.66 7.32 10.71
C LYS A 23 -0.99 6.26 9.67
N ILE A 24 -0.05 5.96 8.77
CA ILE A 24 -0.22 4.89 7.79
C ILE A 24 -0.38 3.56 8.53
N GLN A 25 -1.52 2.91 8.37
CA GLN A 25 -1.77 1.58 8.92
C GLN A 25 -1.69 0.54 7.83
N PHE A 26 -1.01 -0.57 8.13
CA PHE A 26 -0.88 -1.72 7.25
C PHE A 26 -1.76 -2.85 7.75
N CYS A 27 -2.57 -3.42 6.88
CA CYS A 27 -3.40 -4.59 7.16
C CYS A 27 -3.05 -5.72 6.20
N PRO A 28 -3.07 -6.98 6.67
CA PRO A 28 -2.92 -8.12 5.80
C PRO A 28 -4.12 -8.19 4.85
N LYS A 29 -3.83 -8.37 3.57
CA LYS A 29 -4.83 -8.60 2.53
C LYS A 29 -4.42 -9.79 1.69
N GLU A 30 -5.37 -10.71 1.50
CA GLU A 30 -5.22 -11.90 0.68
C GLU A 30 -5.92 -11.72 -0.67
N MET A 31 -5.30 -12.22 -1.73
CA MET A 31 -5.85 -12.31 -3.07
C MET A 31 -5.45 -13.63 -3.71
N THR A 32 -6.34 -14.19 -4.53
CA THR A 32 -6.08 -15.40 -5.30
C THR A 32 -5.77 -15.04 -6.74
N PHE A 33 -4.73 -15.67 -7.29
CA PHE A 33 -4.31 -15.52 -8.67
C PHE A 33 -4.15 -16.89 -9.31
N ASP A 34 -4.27 -16.94 -10.64
CA ASP A 34 -4.04 -18.17 -11.38
C ASP A 34 -2.54 -18.52 -11.45
N GLY A 35 -2.25 -19.80 -11.61
CA GLY A 35 -0.91 -20.35 -11.70
C GLY A 35 -0.30 -20.71 -10.34
N SER A 36 1.00 -20.99 -10.37
CA SER A 36 1.78 -21.41 -9.20
C SER A 36 2.70 -20.30 -8.69
N CYS A 37 3.08 -20.40 -7.43
CA CYS A 37 4.07 -19.50 -6.86
C CYS A 37 5.41 -19.66 -7.59
N PRO A 38 6.02 -18.56 -8.05
CA PRO A 38 7.31 -18.65 -8.72
C PRO A 38 8.37 -19.16 -7.75
N LEU A 39 9.22 -20.06 -8.25
CA LEU A 39 10.39 -20.56 -7.53
C LEU A 39 11.34 -19.39 -7.23
N GLY A 40 11.33 -18.93 -5.98
CA GLY A 40 12.18 -17.83 -5.53
C GLY A 40 11.76 -16.48 -6.10
N THR A 41 10.75 -15.85 -5.52
CA THR A 41 10.65 -14.41 -5.23
C THR A 41 9.22 -14.05 -4.82
N SER A 42 9.08 -13.37 -3.68
CA SER A 42 7.85 -12.68 -3.27
C SER A 42 7.47 -11.50 -4.18
N GLY A 43 8.29 -11.20 -5.20
CA GLY A 43 8.12 -10.08 -6.13
C GLY A 43 6.92 -10.21 -7.08
N SER A 44 6.41 -11.42 -7.35
CA SER A 44 5.22 -11.61 -8.21
C SER A 44 3.95 -11.11 -7.53
N CYS A 45 3.73 -11.48 -6.27
CA CYS A 45 2.58 -11.02 -5.49
C CYS A 45 2.61 -9.50 -5.29
N PHE A 46 3.79 -8.93 -5.03
CA PHE A 46 3.96 -7.47 -4.92
C PHE A 46 3.50 -6.75 -6.19
N SER A 47 3.97 -7.20 -7.36
CA SER A 47 3.65 -6.57 -8.64
C SER A 47 2.16 -6.69 -8.99
N GLU A 48 1.54 -7.84 -8.69
CA GLU A 48 0.11 -8.05 -8.91
C GLU A 48 -0.77 -7.24 -7.95
N PHE A 49 -0.37 -7.10 -6.69
CA PHE A 49 -1.04 -6.20 -5.75
C PHE A 49 -0.96 -4.74 -6.21
N LEU A 50 0.21 -4.29 -6.68
CA LEU A 50 0.35 -2.95 -7.28
C LEU A 50 -0.55 -2.77 -8.50
N ALA A 51 -0.62 -3.78 -9.38
CA ALA A 51 -1.46 -3.73 -10.57
C ALA A 51 -2.96 -3.68 -10.23
N ARG A 52 -3.41 -4.34 -9.15
CA ARG A 52 -4.83 -4.41 -8.75
C ARG A 52 -5.27 -3.26 -7.86
N LEU A 53 -4.43 -2.78 -6.95
CA LEU A 53 -4.79 -1.78 -5.93
C LEU A 53 -4.18 -0.40 -6.20
N GLY A 54 -3.20 -0.31 -7.10
CA GLY A 54 -2.45 0.92 -7.36
C GLY A 54 -1.30 1.18 -6.38
N ALA A 55 -0.48 2.18 -6.70
CA ALA A 55 0.74 2.50 -5.94
C ALA A 55 0.46 2.97 -4.49
N SER A 56 -0.73 3.54 -4.24
CA SER A 56 -1.14 3.99 -2.90
C SER A 56 -1.32 2.85 -1.90
N ALA A 57 -1.51 1.61 -2.37
CA ALA A 57 -1.67 0.45 -1.49
C ALA A 57 -0.36 0.03 -0.81
N MET A 58 0.80 0.45 -1.34
CA MET A 58 2.15 0.16 -0.82
C MET A 58 2.30 -1.27 -0.27
N PRO A 59 2.09 -2.31 -1.08
CA PRO A 59 2.14 -3.69 -0.61
C PRO A 59 3.52 -4.05 -0.05
N MET A 60 3.57 -4.66 1.13
CA MET A 60 4.80 -5.13 1.78
C MET A 60 4.61 -6.53 2.38
N HIS A 61 5.71 -7.15 2.84
CA HIS A 61 5.71 -8.49 3.45
C HIS A 61 4.93 -9.56 2.67
N CYS A 62 4.99 -9.50 1.34
CA CYS A 62 4.23 -10.39 0.49
C CYS A 62 4.68 -11.85 0.61
N ASN A 63 3.73 -12.75 0.80
CA ASN A 63 3.91 -14.19 0.77
C ASN A 63 3.05 -14.82 -0.34
N CYS A 64 3.53 -15.94 -0.88
CA CYS A 64 2.82 -16.72 -1.89
C CYS A 64 2.67 -18.16 -1.41
N LYS A 65 1.46 -18.71 -1.53
CA LYS A 65 1.16 -20.10 -1.22
C LYS A 65 0.42 -20.76 -2.39
N ASP A 66 0.97 -21.85 -2.90
CA ASP A 66 0.29 -22.66 -3.91
C ASP A 66 -1.00 -23.28 -3.37
N LEU A 67 -2.07 -23.19 -4.17
CA LEU A 67 -3.34 -23.87 -3.98
C LEU A 67 -3.39 -25.04 -4.98
N THR A 68 -2.68 -26.12 -4.62
CA THR A 68 -2.36 -27.28 -5.48
C THR A 68 -3.59 -27.94 -6.11
N SER A 69 -4.76 -27.80 -5.49
CA SER A 69 -6.02 -28.37 -5.97
C SER A 69 -6.66 -27.63 -7.15
N GLN A 70 -6.28 -26.37 -7.42
CA GLN A 70 -7.00 -25.51 -8.38
C GLN A 70 -6.09 -24.83 -9.41
N HIS A 71 -4.80 -25.18 -9.50
CA HIS A 71 -3.83 -24.43 -10.32
C HIS A 71 -3.87 -22.92 -10.03
N GLN A 72 -4.04 -22.58 -8.75
CA GLN A 72 -4.10 -21.22 -8.26
C GLN A 72 -3.06 -21.03 -7.16
N ARG A 73 -2.84 -19.77 -6.79
CA ARG A 73 -1.99 -19.37 -5.68
C ARG A 73 -2.65 -18.27 -4.88
N ALA A 74 -2.51 -18.35 -3.57
CA ALA A 74 -2.87 -17.29 -2.65
C ALA A 74 -1.66 -16.38 -2.45
N CYS A 75 -1.86 -15.08 -2.63
CA CYS A 75 -0.91 -14.04 -2.30
C CYS A 75 -1.44 -13.25 -1.10
N THR A 76 -0.64 -13.13 -0.06
CA THR A 76 -0.96 -12.32 1.12
C THR A 76 0.09 -11.23 1.24
N CYS A 77 -0.33 -9.95 1.23
CA CYS A 77 0.56 -8.81 1.45
C CYS A 77 -0.05 -7.89 2.50
N ASP A 78 0.79 -7.19 3.25
CA ASP A 78 0.38 -6.06 4.07
C ASP A 78 0.19 -4.83 3.19
N VAL A 79 -1.00 -4.23 3.21
CA VAL A 79 -1.33 -3.05 2.39
C VAL A 79 -1.85 -1.91 3.25
N VAL A 80 -1.73 -0.68 2.76
CA VAL A 80 -2.34 0.49 3.40
C VAL A 80 -3.85 0.33 3.43
N CYS A 81 -4.44 0.30 4.62
CA CYS A 81 -5.86 0.02 4.84
C CYS A 81 -6.62 1.14 5.58
N GLY A 82 -5.91 2.13 6.12
CA GLY A 82 -6.51 3.22 6.86
C GLY A 82 -5.49 4.20 7.41
N SER A 83 -6.00 5.35 7.84
CA SER A 83 -5.31 6.46 8.49
C SER A 83 -6.05 6.85 9.75
#